data_AF-A0A7S3TMS6-F1
#
_entry.id   AF-A0A7S3TMS6-F1
#
_cell.length_a   1.000
_cell.length_b   1.000
_cell.length_c   1.000
_cell.angle_alpha   90.00
_cell.angle_beta   90.00
_cell.angle_gamma   90.00
#
_symmetry.space_group_name_H-M   'P 1'
#
loop_
_entity.id
_entity.type
_entity.pdbx_description
1 polymer ?
#
loop_
_entity_poly.entity_id
_entity_poly.type
_entity_poly.pdbx_seq_one_letter_code
_entity_poly.pdbx_strand_id
1 'polypeptide(L)'
;RIYGSTEHGLFSREDEVRRTSFLASRGFGPKVLHTFAEGRIESWVDGRTPSNEMMKSSAAMTAIARKLRALHDQTGMNHNDLHRNNMLFAEDGSVEFLDFEYTGPVDPTYDVANHFNEWMYPYTGANQHAPQPTLYPHLVQRREF
;
A
#
# COMPACT_ATOMS: atom_id res chain seq x y z
N ARG A 1 -15.82 2.60 5.03
CA ARG A 1 -14.93 3.22 6.04
C ARG A 1 -15.70 4.33 6.78
N ILE A 2 -15.71 4.33 8.12
CA ILE A 2 -16.18 5.46 8.93
C ILE A 2 -14.94 6.26 9.36
N TYR A 3 -14.99 7.59 9.24
CA TYR A 3 -13.86 8.44 9.61
C TYR A 3 -13.71 8.49 11.14
N GLY A 4 -12.47 8.42 11.62
CA GLY A 4 -12.15 8.68 13.03
C GLY A 4 -12.37 10.16 13.39
N SER A 5 -12.46 10.46 14.69
CA SER A 5 -12.43 11.82 15.21
C SER A 5 -11.02 12.41 15.01
N THR A 6 -10.77 13.01 13.86
CA THR A 6 -9.47 13.62 13.56
C THR A 6 -9.33 14.97 14.27
N GLU A 7 -8.46 15.05 15.27
CA GLU A 7 -7.95 16.32 15.85
C GLU A 7 -6.68 16.86 15.16
N HIS A 8 -6.16 16.25 14.09
CA HIS A 8 -4.89 16.71 13.49
C HIS A 8 -4.98 16.95 11.98
N GLY A 9 -4.89 18.24 11.60
CA GLY A 9 -5.12 18.79 10.25
C GLY A 9 -3.97 18.64 9.26
N LEU A 10 -3.39 17.44 9.14
CA LEU A 10 -2.37 17.16 8.11
C LEU A 10 -2.98 16.87 6.73
N PHE A 11 -4.24 16.40 6.65
CA PHE A 11 -4.88 16.02 5.40
C PHE A 11 -6.33 16.53 5.30
N SER A 12 -6.70 17.01 4.12
CA SER A 12 -8.09 17.30 3.78
C SER A 12 -8.82 16.02 3.41
N ARG A 13 -9.99 15.79 4.00
CA ARG A 13 -10.88 14.66 3.65
C ARG A 13 -11.33 14.73 2.19
N GLU A 14 -11.51 15.93 1.66
CA GLU A 14 -11.88 16.12 0.24
C GLU A 14 -10.76 15.66 -0.69
N ASP A 15 -9.50 15.94 -0.33
CA ASP A 15 -8.33 15.51 -1.11
C ASP A 15 -8.11 13.99 -1.02
N GLU A 16 -8.38 13.38 0.14
CA GLU A 16 -8.37 11.92 0.28
C GLU A 16 -9.42 11.28 -0.64
N VAL A 17 -10.69 11.70 -0.54
CA VAL A 17 -11.78 11.16 -1.36
C VAL A 17 -11.49 11.34 -2.85
N ARG A 18 -10.99 12.50 -3.25
CA ARG A 18 -10.62 12.79 -4.64
C ARG A 18 -9.50 11.87 -5.13
N ARG A 19 -8.45 11.67 -4.33
CA ARG A 19 -7.34 10.76 -4.67
C ARG A 19 -7.80 9.32 -4.75
N THR A 20 -8.50 8.81 -3.75
CA THR A 20 -9.04 7.44 -3.76
C THR A 20 -9.94 7.21 -4.98
N SER A 21 -10.83 8.17 -5.30
CA SER A 21 -11.71 8.05 -6.47
C SER A 21 -10.94 8.06 -7.79
N PHE A 22 -9.91 8.91 -7.92
CA PHE A 22 -9.04 8.96 -9.09
C PHE A 22 -8.30 7.63 -9.29
N LEU A 23 -7.66 7.11 -8.24
CA LEU A 23 -6.91 5.84 -8.29
C LEU A 23 -7.83 4.66 -8.58
N ALA A 24 -9.01 4.60 -7.95
CA ALA A 24 -10.01 3.58 -8.23
C ALA A 24 -10.48 3.61 -9.69
N SER A 25 -10.63 4.81 -10.29
CA SER A 25 -10.98 4.95 -11.72
C SER A 25 -9.90 4.41 -12.66
N ARG A 26 -8.65 4.28 -12.16
CA ARG A 26 -7.51 3.69 -12.87
C ARG A 26 -7.24 2.23 -12.48
N GLY A 27 -8.13 1.61 -11.68
CA GLY A 27 -7.99 0.20 -11.28
C GLY A 27 -7.05 -0.04 -10.10
N PHE A 28 -6.82 0.96 -9.26
CA PHE A 28 -6.04 0.84 -8.02
C PHE A 28 -6.92 1.04 -6.79
N GLY A 29 -6.92 0.05 -5.90
CA GLY A 29 -7.69 0.10 -4.66
C GLY A 29 -9.19 -0.14 -4.86
N PRO A 30 -9.96 -0.08 -3.75
CA PRO A 30 -11.40 -0.30 -3.80
C PRO A 30 -12.13 0.85 -4.50
N LYS A 31 -13.21 0.52 -5.21
CA LYS A 31 -14.09 1.52 -5.82
C LYS A 31 -14.87 2.26 -4.74
N VAL A 32 -14.85 3.58 -4.77
CA VAL A 32 -15.74 4.41 -3.94
C VAL A 32 -17.14 4.37 -4.55
N LEU A 33 -18.08 3.73 -3.86
CA LEU A 33 -19.47 3.56 -4.30
C LEU A 33 -20.34 4.74 -3.87
N HIS A 34 -20.08 5.28 -2.67
CA HIS A 34 -20.82 6.40 -2.12
C HIS A 34 -19.99 7.12 -1.05
N THR A 35 -20.23 8.43 -0.86
CA THR A 35 -19.58 9.25 0.18
C THR A 35 -20.64 10.00 0.97
N PHE A 36 -20.44 10.12 2.28
CA PHE A 36 -21.30 10.86 3.20
C PHE A 36 -20.43 11.63 4.22
N ALA A 37 -21.05 12.48 5.05
CA ALA A 37 -20.30 13.42 5.90
C ALA A 37 -19.30 12.72 6.85
N GLU A 38 -19.66 11.55 7.37
CA GLU A 38 -18.89 10.78 8.35
C GLU A 38 -18.08 9.64 7.73
N GLY A 39 -18.12 9.43 6.42
CA GLY A 39 -17.45 8.28 5.83
C GLY A 39 -17.68 8.05 4.35
N ARG A 40 -17.38 6.82 3.93
CA ARG A 40 -17.59 6.35 2.56
C ARG A 40 -17.89 4.86 2.50
N ILE A 41 -18.61 4.47 1.46
CA ILE A 41 -18.87 3.08 1.09
C ILE A 41 -17.93 2.72 -0.05
N GLU A 42 -17.20 1.63 0.13
CA GLU A 42 -16.21 1.11 -0.81
C GLU A 42 -16.59 -0.30 -1.27
N SER A 43 -16.17 -0.70 -2.46
CA SER A 43 -16.29 -2.09 -2.89
C SER A 43 -15.43 -3.00 -2.01
N TRP A 44 -15.93 -4.19 -1.72
CA TRP A 44 -15.11 -5.23 -1.10
C TRP A 44 -13.99 -5.66 -2.05
N VAL A 45 -12.78 -5.85 -1.50
CA VAL A 45 -11.63 -6.41 -2.20
C VAL A 45 -11.33 -7.74 -1.54
N ASP A 46 -11.40 -8.82 -2.32
CA ASP A 46 -11.12 -10.16 -1.82
C ASP A 46 -9.60 -10.40 -1.76
N GLY A 47 -9.16 -11.11 -0.72
CA GLY A 47 -7.75 -11.41 -0.50
C GLY A 47 -7.35 -11.40 0.97
N ARG A 48 -6.07 -11.67 1.21
CA ARG A 48 -5.49 -11.75 2.56
C ARG A 48 -4.22 -10.93 2.67
N THR A 49 -4.00 -10.36 3.84
CA THR A 49 -2.75 -9.66 4.16
C THR A 49 -1.57 -10.65 4.12
N PRO A 50 -0.55 -10.43 3.27
CA PRO A 50 0.58 -11.38 3.10
C PRO A 50 1.45 -11.40 4.35
N SER A 51 1.97 -12.54 4.82
CA SER A 51 2.93 -12.57 5.95
C SER A 51 4.28 -11.94 5.58
N ASN A 52 5.12 -11.56 6.56
CA ASN A 52 6.49 -11.10 6.28
C ASN A 52 7.31 -12.14 5.51
N GLU A 53 7.09 -13.43 5.77
CA GLU A 53 7.77 -14.50 5.04
C GLU A 53 7.27 -14.62 3.60
N MET A 54 5.96 -14.43 3.37
CA MET A 54 5.40 -14.43 2.01
C MET A 54 5.98 -13.30 1.15
N MET A 55 6.16 -12.11 1.75
CA MET A 55 6.75 -10.94 1.07
C MET A 55 8.13 -11.22 0.48
N LYS A 56 8.89 -12.15 1.08
CA LYS A 56 10.25 -12.53 0.65
C LYS A 56 10.26 -13.50 -0.54
N SER A 57 9.11 -14.04 -0.95
CA SER A 57 9.03 -14.97 -2.06
C SER A 57 9.17 -14.26 -3.40
N SER A 58 9.84 -14.89 -4.37
CA SER A 58 9.99 -14.38 -5.74
C SER A 58 8.67 -14.00 -6.40
N ALA A 59 7.63 -14.82 -6.19
CA ALA A 59 6.30 -14.58 -6.72
C ALA A 59 5.67 -13.29 -6.15
N ALA A 60 5.74 -13.10 -4.83
CA ALA A 60 5.21 -11.89 -4.18
C ALA A 60 5.99 -10.64 -4.61
N MET A 61 7.33 -10.69 -4.58
CA MET A 61 8.17 -9.56 -5.03
C MET A 61 7.83 -9.17 -6.47
N THR A 62 7.70 -10.14 -7.37
CA THR A 62 7.33 -9.90 -8.77
C THR A 62 5.94 -9.28 -8.90
N ALA A 63 4.95 -9.77 -8.15
CA ALA A 63 3.59 -9.24 -8.20
C ALA A 63 3.52 -7.79 -7.68
N ILE A 64 4.19 -7.52 -6.56
CA ILE A 64 4.27 -6.18 -5.95
C ILE A 64 4.99 -5.21 -6.88
N ALA A 65 6.17 -5.58 -7.39
CA ALA A 65 6.94 -4.74 -8.30
C ALA A 65 6.14 -4.40 -9.56
N ARG A 66 5.40 -5.37 -10.13
CA ARG A 66 4.53 -5.14 -11.29
C ARG A 66 3.37 -4.19 -10.98
N LYS A 67 2.68 -4.37 -9.85
CA LYS A 67 1.56 -3.50 -9.44
C LYS A 67 2.06 -2.09 -9.10
N LEU A 68 3.21 -1.97 -8.45
CA LEU A 68 3.85 -0.71 -8.11
C LEU A 68 4.29 0.06 -9.35
N ARG A 69 4.97 -0.61 -10.28
CA ARG A 69 5.28 -0.03 -11.60
C ARG A 69 4.01 0.43 -12.32
N ALA A 70 2.95 -0.38 -12.31
CA ALA A 70 1.69 -0.01 -12.94
C ALA A 70 1.09 1.25 -12.30
N LEU A 71 1.15 1.38 -10.97
CA LEU A 71 0.71 2.58 -10.24
C LEU A 71 1.50 3.80 -10.73
N HIS A 72 2.83 3.71 -10.72
CA HIS A 72 3.73 4.78 -11.15
C HIS A 72 3.47 5.20 -12.60
N ASP A 73 3.45 4.24 -13.53
CA ASP A 73 3.31 4.49 -14.97
C ASP A 73 1.92 5.05 -15.34
N GLN A 74 0.85 4.56 -14.71
CA GLN A 74 -0.53 4.90 -15.11
C GLN A 74 -1.10 6.13 -14.41
N THR A 75 -0.55 6.50 -13.25
CA THR A 75 -1.08 7.58 -12.41
C THR A 75 -0.08 8.72 -12.22
N GLY A 76 1.22 8.46 -12.40
CA GLY A 76 2.28 9.41 -12.05
C GLY A 76 2.41 9.65 -10.54
N MET A 77 1.90 8.74 -9.71
CA MET A 77 1.89 8.87 -8.25
C MET A 77 2.57 7.66 -7.59
N ASN A 78 3.20 7.91 -6.45
CA ASN A 78 3.71 6.90 -5.52
C ASN A 78 2.64 6.56 -4.47
N HIS A 79 2.70 5.36 -3.91
CA HIS A 79 1.88 4.99 -2.75
C HIS A 79 2.30 5.76 -1.50
N ASN A 80 3.63 5.88 -1.27
CA ASN A 80 4.30 6.54 -0.13
C ASN A 80 4.10 5.89 1.25
N ASP A 81 3.37 4.78 1.34
CA ASP A 81 3.10 4.07 2.60
C ASP A 81 2.88 2.56 2.36
N LEU A 82 3.72 1.99 1.49
CA LEU A 82 3.51 0.64 1.00
C LEU A 82 4.11 -0.43 1.93
N HIS A 83 3.47 -0.66 3.08
CA HIS A 83 3.79 -1.78 3.97
C HIS A 83 2.86 -2.98 3.76
N ARG A 84 3.22 -4.15 4.29
CA ARG A 84 2.45 -5.41 4.06
C ARG A 84 0.96 -5.32 4.44
N ASN A 85 0.59 -4.52 5.44
CA ASN A 85 -0.81 -4.39 5.86
C ASN A 85 -1.66 -3.57 4.86
N ASN A 86 -1.03 -2.85 3.93
CA ASN A 86 -1.69 -2.11 2.85
C ASN A 86 -1.74 -2.94 1.56
N MET A 87 -1.63 -4.27 1.68
CA MET A 87 -1.69 -5.22 0.58
C MET A 87 -2.67 -6.33 0.87
N LEU A 88 -3.43 -6.73 -0.15
CA LEU A 88 -4.21 -7.96 -0.16
C LEU A 88 -3.77 -8.81 -1.34
N PHE A 89 -3.45 -10.07 -1.06
CA PHE A 89 -3.19 -11.08 -2.08
C PHE A 89 -4.41 -11.96 -2.26
N ALA A 90 -4.86 -12.11 -3.50
CA ALA A 90 -5.91 -13.04 -3.88
C ALA A 90 -5.34 -14.47 -4.04
N GLU A 91 -6.23 -15.47 -4.14
CA GLU A 91 -5.83 -16.87 -4.29
C GLU A 91 -5.03 -17.15 -5.58
N ASP A 92 -5.22 -16.34 -6.62
CA ASP A 92 -4.49 -16.44 -7.88
C ASP A 92 -3.09 -15.78 -7.86
N GLY A 93 -2.70 -15.19 -6.72
CA GLY A 93 -1.41 -14.53 -6.53
C GLY A 93 -1.36 -13.07 -7.00
N SER A 94 -2.45 -12.51 -7.49
CA SER A 94 -2.56 -11.07 -7.74
C SER A 94 -2.57 -10.27 -6.44
N VAL A 95 -2.09 -9.03 -6.50
CA VAL A 95 -1.99 -8.13 -5.34
C VAL A 95 -2.76 -6.84 -5.60
N GLU A 96 -3.57 -6.45 -4.63
CA GLU A 96 -4.20 -5.13 -4.56
C GLU A 96 -3.57 -4.31 -3.44
N PHE A 97 -3.30 -3.04 -3.74
CA PHE A 97 -2.83 -2.07 -2.75
C PHE A 97 -4.02 -1.30 -2.17
N LEU A 98 -3.90 -0.93 -0.90
CA LEU A 98 -4.94 -0.25 -0.12
C LEU A 98 -4.35 1.00 0.54
N ASP A 99 -5.25 1.86 1.04
CA ASP A 99 -4.90 3.00 1.89
C ASP A 99 -3.94 4.03 1.24
N PHE A 100 -4.44 4.69 0.20
CA PHE A 100 -3.71 5.70 -0.58
C PHE A 100 -3.71 7.11 0.06
N GLU A 101 -3.79 7.20 1.38
CA GLU A 101 -3.91 8.49 2.10
C GLU A 101 -2.67 9.38 1.94
N TYR A 102 -1.50 8.76 1.74
CA TYR A 102 -0.21 9.44 1.56
C TYR A 102 0.22 9.56 0.09
N THR A 103 -0.61 9.07 -0.85
CA THR A 103 -0.27 9.03 -2.27
C THR A 103 -0.07 10.42 -2.85
N GLY A 104 0.98 10.55 -3.68
CA GLY A 104 1.34 11.81 -4.32
C GLY A 104 2.49 11.66 -5.34
N PRO A 105 2.75 12.70 -6.16
CA PRO A 105 3.78 12.69 -7.19
C PRO A 105 5.16 12.95 -6.58
N VAL A 106 5.86 11.88 -6.19
CA VAL A 106 7.23 11.92 -5.67
C VAL A 106 8.12 11.05 -6.58
N ASP A 107 9.44 11.14 -6.45
CA ASP A 107 10.37 10.25 -7.14
C ASP A 107 10.00 8.77 -6.87
N PRO A 108 9.74 7.93 -7.89
CA PRO A 108 9.37 6.52 -7.72
C PRO A 108 10.36 5.68 -6.90
N THR A 109 11.64 6.08 -6.86
CA THR A 109 12.66 5.40 -6.07
C THR A 109 12.42 5.53 -4.57
N TYR A 110 11.76 6.60 -4.12
CA TYR A 110 11.35 6.76 -2.74
C TYR A 110 10.37 5.66 -2.31
N ASP A 111 9.39 5.36 -3.16
CA ASP A 111 8.35 4.35 -2.86
C ASP A 111 8.96 2.95 -2.72
N VAL A 112 9.92 2.61 -3.60
CA VAL A 112 10.67 1.36 -3.54
C VAL A 112 11.56 1.29 -2.30
N ALA A 113 12.30 2.36 -2.00
CA ALA A 113 13.16 2.43 -0.83
C ALA A 113 12.35 2.36 0.48
N ASN A 114 11.20 3.05 0.53
CA ASN A 114 10.27 2.98 1.65
C ASN A 114 9.73 1.56 1.81
N HIS A 115 9.25 0.95 0.73
CA HIS A 115 8.77 -0.43 0.74
C HIS A 115 9.82 -1.41 1.31
N PHE A 116 11.10 -1.27 0.93
CA PHE A 116 12.17 -2.09 1.49
C PHE A 116 12.45 -1.80 2.97
N ASN A 117 12.28 -0.56 3.43
CA ASN A 117 12.40 -0.25 4.84
C ASN A 117 11.29 -0.92 5.68
N GLU A 118 10.07 -1.01 5.14
CA GLU A 118 8.93 -1.65 5.81
C GLU A 118 9.17 -3.16 6.08
N TRP A 119 10.07 -3.82 5.34
CA TRP A 119 10.44 -5.22 5.62
C TRP A 119 11.14 -5.40 6.97
N MET A 120 11.72 -4.33 7.52
CA MET A 120 12.35 -4.36 8.84
C MET A 120 11.34 -4.45 9.98
N TYR A 121 10.05 -4.23 9.73
CA TYR A 121 9.02 -4.18 10.76
C TYR A 121 8.17 -5.45 10.75
N PRO A 122 8.02 -6.14 11.90
CA PRO A 122 7.29 -7.41 11.93
C PRO A 122 5.76 -7.23 12.00
N TYR A 123 5.25 -6.03 12.33
CA TYR A 123 3.82 -5.67 12.48
C TYR A 123 2.98 -6.60 13.36
N THR A 124 3.63 -7.42 14.17
CA THR A 124 3.02 -8.39 15.07
C THR A 124 3.90 -8.53 16.30
N GLY A 125 3.29 -8.82 17.44
CA GLY A 125 4.00 -9.01 18.72
C GLY A 125 4.43 -7.71 19.40
N ALA A 126 5.11 -7.85 20.54
CA ALA A 126 5.45 -6.73 21.43
C ALA A 126 6.38 -5.68 20.80
N ASN A 127 7.27 -6.11 19.89
CA ASN A 127 8.26 -5.26 19.23
C ASN A 127 7.85 -4.85 17.81
N GLN A 128 6.54 -4.85 17.51
CA GLN A 128 6.02 -4.52 16.17
C GLN A 128 6.41 -3.14 15.63
N HIS A 129 6.71 -2.20 16.52
CA HIS A 129 7.09 -0.82 16.21
C HIS A 129 8.60 -0.65 15.99
N ALA A 130 9.42 -1.63 16.37
CA ALA A 130 10.87 -1.52 16.33
C ALA A 130 11.43 -2.14 15.04
N PRO A 131 12.28 -1.42 14.28
CA PRO A 131 12.90 -1.98 13.08
C PRO A 131 13.91 -3.06 13.47
N GLN A 132 13.94 -4.12 12.67
CA GLN A 132 14.92 -5.19 12.73
C GLN A 132 15.78 -5.13 11.46
N PRO A 133 16.96 -4.47 11.51
CA PRO A 133 17.80 -4.25 10.33
C PRO A 133 18.21 -5.52 9.59
N THR A 134 18.23 -6.66 10.28
CA THR A 134 18.53 -7.98 9.71
C THR A 134 17.46 -8.47 8.73
N LEU A 135 16.25 -7.90 8.75
CA LEU A 135 15.16 -8.25 7.84
C LEU A 135 15.13 -7.38 6.57
N TYR A 136 15.98 -6.35 6.49
CA TYR A 136 16.10 -5.54 5.27
C TYR A 136 16.49 -6.42 4.07
N PRO A 137 15.85 -6.27 2.89
CA PRO A 137 16.06 -7.16 1.77
C PRO A 137 17.52 -7.17 1.31
N HIS A 138 18.07 -8.37 1.14
CA HIS A 138 19.44 -8.55 0.66
C HIS A 138 19.61 -8.02 -0.76
N LEU A 139 20.85 -7.80 -1.19
CA LEU A 139 21.13 -7.26 -2.54
C LEU A 139 20.50 -8.09 -3.66
N VAL A 140 20.44 -9.42 -3.51
CA VAL A 140 19.81 -10.31 -4.50
C VAL A 140 18.31 -10.03 -4.60
N GLN A 141 17.62 -9.95 -3.46
CA GLN A 141 16.17 -9.65 -3.40
C GLN A 141 15.87 -8.26 -3.97
N ARG A 142 16.68 -7.26 -3.64
CA ARG A 142 16.53 -5.89 -4.18
C ARG A 142 16.79 -5.76 -5.68
N ARG A 143 17.54 -6.69 -6.27
CA ARG A 143 17.77 -6.75 -7.73
C ARG A 143 16.71 -7.57 -8.45
N GLU A 144 16.04 -8.46 -7.73
CA GLU A 144 14.96 -9.28 -8.24
C GLU A 144 13.65 -8.51 -8.30
N PHE A 145 13.39 -7.67 -7.28
CA PHE A 145 12.31 -6.69 -7.27
C PHE A 145 12.52 -5.60 -8.32
#